data_AF-A0A6N9C5C3-F1
#
_entry.id   AF-A0A6N9C5C3-F1
#
_cell.length_a   1.000
_cell.length_b   1.000
_cell.length_c   1.000
_cell.angle_alpha   90.00
_cell.angle_beta   90.00
_cell.angle_gamma   90.00
#
_symmetry.space_group_name_H-M   'P 1'
#
loop_
_entity.id
_entity.type
_entity.pdbx_description
1 polymer ?
#
loop_
_entity_poly.entity_id
_entity_poly.type
_entity_poly.pdbx_seq_one_letter_code
_entity_poly.pdbx_strand_id
1 'polypeptide(L)' 'HVPGIPLETELDPVGAGDSVSAAIVATLCGGFSHIEAAQVGNLVASVTVTKIGTTGTASHAEVIERFGEI' A
#
# COMPACT_ATOMS: atom_id res chain seq x y z
N HIS A 1 -11.89 9.31 -6.40
CA HIS A 1 -10.96 9.71 -5.32
C HIS A 1 -11.08 8.69 -4.20
N VAL A 2 -9.96 8.10 -3.75
CA VAL A 2 -9.91 7.09 -2.68
C VAL A 2 -8.94 7.59 -1.59
N PRO A 3 -9.37 7.73 -0.33
CA PRO A 3 -8.51 8.25 0.73
C PRO A 3 -7.40 7.26 1.10
N GLY A 4 -6.25 7.79 1.51
CA GLY A 4 -5.18 6.99 2.11
C GLY A 4 -5.56 6.49 3.50
N ILE A 5 -4.80 5.52 4.01
CA ILE A 5 -4.97 4.99 5.37
C ILE A 5 -4.25 5.93 6.34
N PRO A 6 -4.93 6.45 7.38
CA PRO A 6 -4.29 7.28 8.38
C PRO A 6 -3.32 6.45 9.23
N LEU A 7 -2.14 6.99 9.50
CA LEU A 7 -1.10 6.36 10.30
C LEU A 7 -0.62 7.34 11.38
N GLU A 8 -0.56 6.89 12.63
CA GLU A 8 -0.11 7.68 13.78
C GLU A 8 1.30 7.26 14.25
N THR A 9 2.20 6.99 13.30
CA THR A 9 3.57 6.56 13.55
C THR A 9 4.57 7.43 12.81
N GLU A 10 5.87 7.27 13.11
CA GLU A 10 6.91 7.79 12.23
C GLU A 10 6.85 7.09 10.87
N LEU A 11 7.06 7.85 9.79
CA LEU A 11 6.91 7.38 8.41
C LEU A 11 8.10 7.82 7.55
N ASP A 12 8.42 6.99 6.56
CA ASP A 12 9.37 7.28 5.49
C ASP A 12 8.63 7.21 4.14
N PRO A 13 8.51 8.31 3.37
CA PRO A 13 7.74 8.31 2.12
C PRO A 13 8.43 7.58 0.95
N VAL A 14 9.69 7.18 1.11
CA VAL A 14 10.46 6.53 0.03
C VAL A 14 9.79 5.21 -0.38
N GLY A 15 9.60 5.03 -1.69
CA GLY A 15 8.95 3.85 -2.26
C GLY A 15 7.43 3.84 -2.19
N ALA A 16 6.78 4.82 -1.55
CA ALA A 16 5.32 4.88 -1.47
C ALA A 16 4.67 4.85 -2.87
N GLY A 17 5.07 5.78 -3.75
CA GLY A 17 4.51 5.89 -5.10
C GLY A 17 4.77 4.67 -5.99
N ASP A 18 5.98 4.10 -5.91
CA ASP A 18 6.33 2.88 -6.65
C ASP A 18 5.48 1.70 -6.19
N SER A 19 5.30 1.55 -4.87
CA SER A 19 4.50 0.48 -4.30
C SER A 19 3.00 0.64 -4.60
N VAL A 20 2.45 1.87 -4.58
CA VAL A 20 1.09 2.17 -5.06
C VAL A 20 0.94 1.72 -6.51
N SER A 21 1.87 2.12 -7.37
CA SER A 21 1.80 1.86 -8.81
C SER A 21 1.86 0.36 -9.10
N ALA A 22 2.80 -0.35 -8.46
CA ALA A 22 2.93 -1.80 -8.58
C ALA A 22 1.65 -2.52 -8.13
N ALA A 23 1.08 -2.11 -6.99
CA ALA A 23 -0.14 -2.70 -6.43
C ALA A 23 -1.37 -2.43 -7.31
N ILE A 24 -1.54 -1.21 -7.81
CA ILE A 24 -2.63 -0.85 -8.73
C ILE A 24 -2.54 -1.69 -10.00
N VAL A 25 -1.37 -1.73 -10.64
CA VAL A 25 -1.18 -2.48 -11.89
C VAL A 25 -1.46 -3.97 -11.67
N ALA A 26 -0.90 -4.57 -10.60
CA ALA A 26 -1.15 -5.97 -10.26
C ALA A 26 -2.63 -6.26 -10.04
N THR A 27 -3.34 -5.39 -9.31
CA THR A 27 -4.76 -5.54 -9.02
C THR A 27 -5.61 -5.41 -10.29
N LEU A 28 -5.32 -4.44 -11.14
CA LEU A 28 -6.01 -4.29 -12.43
C LEU A 28 -5.76 -5.47 -13.37
N CYS A 29 -4.53 -6.00 -13.42
CA CYS A 29 -4.21 -7.22 -14.17
C CYS A 29 -4.97 -8.46 -13.65
N GLY A 30 -5.37 -8.45 -12.37
CA GLY A 30 -6.24 -9.46 -11.77
C GLY A 30 -7.73 -9.33 -12.15
N GLY A 31 -8.11 -8.31 -12.92
CA GLY A 31 -9.50 -8.09 -13.36
C GLY A 31 -10.38 -7.34 -12.36
N PHE A 32 -9.80 -6.77 -11.31
CA PHE A 32 -10.51 -5.98 -10.30
C PHE A 32 -10.82 -4.56 -10.81
N SER A 33 -11.73 -3.89 -10.13
CA SER A 33 -12.14 -2.53 -10.46
C SER A 33 -11.07 -1.49 -10.12
N HIS A 34 -11.18 -0.31 -10.73
CA HIS A 34 -10.31 0.84 -10.44
C HIS A 34 -10.37 1.27 -8.97
N ILE A 35 -11.52 1.10 -8.30
CA ILE A 35 -11.68 1.45 -6.89
C ILE A 35 -10.93 0.45 -6.01
N GLU A 36 -11.09 -0.85 -6.26
CA GLU A 36 -10.36 -1.91 -5.55
C GLU A 36 -8.85 -1.76 -5.75
N ALA A 37 -8.40 -1.48 -6.98
CA ALA A 37 -6.99 -1.23 -7.26
C ALA A 37 -6.44 -0.04 -6.47
N ALA A 38 -7.18 1.06 -6.39
CA ALA A 38 -6.78 2.22 -5.59
C ALA A 38 -6.77 1.92 -4.07
N GLN A 39 -7.71 1.11 -3.58
CA GLN A 39 -7.72 0.66 -2.18
C GLN A 39 -6.50 -0.21 -1.86
N VAL A 40 -6.18 -1.19 -2.72
CA VAL A 40 -5.00 -2.05 -2.57
C VAL A 40 -3.71 -1.23 -2.69
N GLY A 41 -3.67 -0.23 -3.59
CA GLY A 41 -2.56 0.71 -3.70
C GLY A 41 -2.30 1.46 -2.39
N ASN A 42 -3.34 2.05 -1.80
CA ASN A 42 -3.23 2.75 -0.52
C ASN A 42 -2.85 1.79 0.63
N LEU A 43 -3.36 0.56 0.61
CA LEU A 43 -3.02 -0.49 1.58
C LEU A 43 -1.54 -0.85 1.53
N VAL A 44 -1.02 -1.17 0.35
CA VAL A 44 0.39 -1.52 0.14
C VAL A 44 1.28 -0.34 0.52
N ALA A 45 0.94 0.88 0.08
CA ALA A 45 1.70 2.08 0.43
C ALA A 45 1.77 2.31 1.93
N SER A 46 0.66 2.08 2.64
CA SER A 46 0.61 2.24 4.10
C SER A 46 1.62 1.31 4.80
N VAL A 47 1.90 0.11 4.26
CA VAL A 47 2.94 -0.78 4.79
C VAL A 47 4.32 -0.26 4.41
N THR A 48 4.53 0.08 3.15
CA THR A 48 5.80 0.58 2.62
C THR A 48 6.33 1.76 3.43
N VAL A 49 5.47 2.75 3.75
CA VAL A 49 5.90 3.96 4.44
C VAL A 49 6.29 3.76 5.91
N THR A 50 6.04 2.58 6.48
CA THR A 50 6.51 2.24 7.84
C THR A 50 7.95 1.70 7.85
N LYS A 51 8.58 1.53 6.67
CA LYS A 51 9.96 1.04 6.53
C LYS A 51 10.96 2.19 6.61
N ILE A 52 11.39 2.54 7.83
CA ILE A 52 12.24 3.72 8.08
C ILE A 52 13.69 3.50 7.65
N GLY A 53 14.21 4.35 6.75
CA GLY A 53 15.62 4.36 6.37
C GLY A 53 16.10 3.10 5.66
N THR A 54 15.16 2.31 5.11
CA THR A 54 15.42 1.04 4.43
C THR A 54 14.64 0.94 3.13
N THR A 55 14.80 -0.15 2.38
CA THR A 55 13.99 -0.37 1.17
C THR A 55 12.52 -0.58 1.56
N GLY A 56 11.67 0.37 1.16
CA GLY A 56 10.23 0.27 1.27
C GLY A 56 9.69 -0.93 0.48
N THR A 57 9.39 -2.01 1.18
CA THR A 57 8.75 -3.20 0.63
C THR A 57 7.50 -3.53 1.45
N ALA A 58 6.58 -4.24 0.82
CA ALA A 58 5.36 -4.74 1.46
C ALA A 58 5.15 -6.18 1.00
N SER A 59 5.36 -7.14 1.90
CA SER A 59 5.08 -8.54 1.64
C SER A 59 3.58 -8.82 1.72
N HIS A 60 3.13 -9.92 1.10
CA HIS A 60 1.72 -10.32 1.15
C HIS A 60 1.22 -10.48 2.60
N ALA A 61 2.03 -11.04 3.49
CA ALA A 61 1.66 -11.23 4.90
C ALA A 61 1.43 -9.90 5.62
N GLU A 62 2.34 -8.93 5.45
CA GLU A 62 2.21 -7.60 6.06
C GLU A 62 1.00 -6.83 5.52
N VAL A 63 0.69 -6.99 4.23
CA VAL A 63 -0.50 -6.39 3.61
C VAL A 63 -1.79 -6.97 4.20
N ILE A 64 -1.84 -8.28 4.45
CA ILE A 64 -2.99 -8.93 5.10
C ILE A 64 -3.12 -8.52 6.56
N GLU A 65 -2.00 -8.46 7.29
CA GLU A 65 -1.98 -7.97 8.68
C GLU A 65 -2.52 -6.54 8.74
N ARG A 66 -1.97 -5.63 7.91
CA ARG A 66 -2.45 -4.26 7.81
C ARG A 66 -3.92 -4.17 7.45
N PHE A 67 -4.42 -5.02 6.55
CA PHE A 67 -5.83 -5.02 6.20
C PHE A 67 -6.74 -5.36 7.39
N GLY A 68 -6.28 -6.20 8.32
CA GLY A 68 -7.00 -6.53 9.55
C GLY A 68 -7.00 -5.43 10.62
N GLU A 69 -6.15 -4.42 10.48
CA GLU A 69 -6.04 -3.27 11.40
C GLU A 69 -6.99 -2.11 11.05
N ILE A 70 -7.60 -2.16 9.86
CA ILE A 70 -8.50 -1.13 9.29
C ILE A 70 -9.96 -1.44 9.65
#